data_AF-A0A141RLG7-F1
#
_entry.id   AF-A0A141RLG7-F1
#
_cell.length_a   1.000
_cell.length_b   1.000
_cell.length_c   1.000
_cell.angle_alpha   90.00
_cell.angle_beta   90.00
_cell.angle_gamma   90.00
#
_symmetry.space_group_name_H-M   'P 1'
#
loop_
_entity.id
_entity.type
_entity.pdbx_description
1 polymer ?
#
loop_
_entity_poly.entity_id
_entity_poly.type
_entity_poly.pdbx_seq_one_letter_code
_entity_poly.pdbx_strand_id
1 'polypeptide(L)'
;MMTKSLSCALLLSVASSAFAAPMSEKQLAEVVERTVTPLMNAQAIPGMAVAVIYQGQPHYFTFGKADVAANKPVTPQTLFELGSISKTFTGVLGGDAIARGEIALGDPVAKYWPELTGKQWQSIRMLDLATYTAGGLPLQVPDEVKSSSDLLRFYQNWQPAWAPGTQRLYANSSIGLFGALAVKPSGLSFEQAMQTRVFQPLKLTHTWINVPSAEEKNYAWGYREGKAVHVSPGALDAEAYGVKSTIEDMARWVQSNLKPLDITEKTLQARDTTGTISLLANRRYVSGPGLGNAGLAGKS
;
A
#
# COMPACT_ATOMS: atom_id res chain seq x y z
N MET A 1 -64.56 19.88 53.91
CA MET A 1 -63.66 18.72 54.13
C MET A 1 -62.93 18.45 52.83
N MET A 2 -61.59 18.47 52.88
CA MET A 2 -60.68 18.63 51.74
C MET A 2 -60.60 17.40 50.83
N THR A 3 -60.74 17.61 49.53
CA THR A 3 -60.40 16.68 48.44
C THR A 3 -58.89 16.65 48.26
N LYS A 4 -58.25 15.48 48.41
CA LYS A 4 -56.82 15.28 48.11
C LYS A 4 -56.68 14.74 46.69
N SER A 5 -56.31 15.60 45.74
CA SER A 5 -55.77 15.17 44.44
C SER A 5 -54.34 14.68 44.63
N LEU A 6 -54.08 13.39 44.39
CA LEU A 6 -52.72 12.87 44.24
C LEU A 6 -52.26 13.14 42.80
N SER A 7 -51.31 14.07 42.66
CA SER A 7 -50.57 14.28 41.42
C SER A 7 -49.52 13.18 41.26
N CYS A 8 -49.68 12.32 40.25
CA CYS A 8 -48.62 11.43 39.76
C CYS A 8 -47.52 12.26 39.10
N ALA A 9 -46.38 12.43 39.77
CA ALA A 9 -45.17 12.96 39.16
C ALA A 9 -44.54 11.87 38.27
N LEU A 10 -44.66 12.04 36.95
CA LEU A 10 -43.99 11.21 35.96
C LEU A 10 -42.49 11.54 35.96
N LEU A 11 -41.67 10.70 36.57
CA LEU A 11 -40.21 10.78 36.49
C LEU A 11 -39.77 10.32 35.09
N LEU A 12 -39.57 11.27 34.17
CA LEU A 12 -38.82 11.04 32.94
C LEU A 12 -37.35 10.84 33.30
N SER A 13 -36.92 9.57 33.42
CA SER A 13 -35.51 9.22 33.41
C SER A 13 -34.97 9.46 32.00
N VAL A 14 -34.39 10.64 31.78
CA VAL A 14 -33.57 10.89 30.59
C VAL A 14 -32.33 10.02 30.73
N ALA A 15 -32.33 8.87 30.06
CA ALA A 15 -31.13 8.08 29.85
C ALA A 15 -30.23 8.90 28.92
N SER A 16 -29.41 9.78 29.51
CA SER A 16 -28.32 10.42 28.82
C SER A 16 -27.31 9.32 28.47
N SER A 17 -27.41 8.78 27.26
CA SER A 17 -26.32 8.04 26.65
C SER A 17 -25.10 8.95 26.68
N ALA A 18 -24.22 8.74 27.65
CA ALA A 18 -22.94 9.43 27.72
C ALA A 18 -22.12 8.95 26.53
N PHE A 19 -22.25 9.66 25.40
CA PHE A 19 -21.29 9.54 24.33
C PHE A 19 -19.93 9.87 24.94
N ALA A 20 -19.04 8.89 24.97
CA ALA A 20 -17.68 9.10 25.45
C ALA A 20 -17.10 10.32 24.72
N ALA A 21 -16.57 11.28 25.48
CA ALA A 21 -15.96 12.46 24.90
C ALA A 21 -14.86 12.03 23.92
N PRO A 22 -14.68 12.74 22.79
CA PRO A 22 -13.60 12.44 21.86
C PRO A 22 -12.26 12.49 22.60
N MET A 23 -11.33 11.61 22.22
CA MET A 23 -10.00 11.63 22.78
C MET A 23 -9.34 12.97 22.47
N SER A 24 -8.77 13.61 23.50
CA SER A 24 -7.90 14.77 23.31
C SER A 24 -6.58 14.37 22.65
N GLU A 25 -5.91 15.33 22.04
CA GLU A 25 -4.60 15.14 21.42
C GLU A 25 -3.57 14.58 22.42
N LYS A 26 -3.62 15.05 23.68
CA LYS A 26 -2.78 14.52 24.76
C LYS A 26 -3.04 13.03 25.02
N GLN A 27 -4.30 12.62 25.10
CA GLN A 27 -4.66 11.21 25.31
C GLN A 27 -4.22 10.34 24.13
N LEU A 28 -4.30 10.87 22.91
CA LEU A 28 -3.82 10.17 21.73
C LEU A 28 -2.29 10.00 21.77
N ALA A 29 -1.57 11.07 22.11
CA ALA A 29 -0.11 11.03 22.30
C ALA A 29 0.32 10.01 23.35
N GLU A 30 -0.34 9.99 24.51
CA GLU A 30 -0.07 9.03 25.60
C GLU A 30 -0.26 7.57 25.14
N VAL A 31 -1.32 7.29 24.38
CA VAL A 31 -1.56 5.93 23.84
C VAL A 31 -0.49 5.54 22.83
N VAL A 32 -0.13 6.46 21.92
CA VAL A 32 0.90 6.21 20.90
C VAL A 32 2.25 5.99 21.59
N GLU A 33 2.68 6.87 22.48
CA GLU A 33 3.97 6.77 23.17
C GLU A 33 4.08 5.49 24.00
N ARG A 34 3.03 5.16 24.78
CA ARG A 34 2.98 3.93 25.58
C ARG A 34 3.07 2.66 24.73
N THR A 35 2.72 2.72 23.44
CA THR A 35 2.73 1.58 22.53
C THR A 35 4.02 1.53 21.69
N VAL A 36 4.41 2.67 21.13
CA VAL A 36 5.52 2.78 20.18
C VAL A 36 6.87 2.72 20.87
N THR A 37 7.04 3.37 22.02
CA THR A 37 8.34 3.41 22.72
C THR A 37 8.81 2.00 23.13
N PRO A 38 7.98 1.15 23.76
CA PRO A 38 8.38 -0.24 24.04
C PRO A 38 8.65 -1.06 22.78
N LEU A 39 7.88 -0.85 21.71
CA LEU A 39 8.08 -1.53 20.42
C LEU A 39 9.45 -1.17 19.82
N MET A 40 9.78 0.12 19.76
CA MET A 40 11.06 0.58 19.22
C MET A 40 12.24 0.03 20.02
N ASN A 41 12.13 0.00 21.36
CA ASN A 41 13.16 -0.59 22.22
C ASN A 41 13.29 -2.09 21.98
N ALA A 42 12.19 -2.84 21.93
CA ALA A 42 12.20 -4.29 21.76
C ALA A 42 12.72 -4.73 20.39
N GLN A 43 12.54 -3.91 19.35
CA GLN A 43 12.94 -4.20 17.97
C GLN A 43 14.19 -3.43 17.54
N ALA A 44 14.83 -2.69 18.44
CA ALA A 44 15.97 -1.81 18.16
C ALA A 44 15.74 -0.89 16.94
N ILE A 45 14.53 -0.32 16.81
CA ILE A 45 14.16 0.51 15.67
C ILE A 45 14.83 1.88 15.81
N PRO A 46 15.69 2.32 14.88
CA PRO A 46 16.43 3.56 15.02
C PRO A 46 15.55 4.82 14.94
N GLY A 47 14.51 4.78 14.12
CA GLY A 47 13.58 5.88 13.93
C GLY A 47 12.24 5.42 13.37
N MET A 48 11.17 6.10 13.77
CA MET A 48 9.80 5.77 13.37
C MET A 48 8.97 7.04 13.22
N ALA A 49 8.09 7.07 12.23
CA ALA A 49 7.03 8.06 12.10
C ALA A 49 5.67 7.35 12.12
N VAL A 50 4.72 7.92 12.85
CA VAL A 50 3.37 7.38 13.01
C VAL A 50 2.36 8.48 12.72
N ALA A 51 1.36 8.17 11.90
CA ALA A 51 0.16 8.96 11.75
C ALA A 51 -1.04 8.18 12.28
N VAL A 52 -1.88 8.84 13.08
CA VAL A 52 -3.20 8.33 13.44
C VAL A 52 -4.26 9.21 12.79
N ILE A 53 -5.14 8.61 12.00
CA ILE A 53 -6.31 9.30 11.45
C ILE A 53 -7.45 9.13 12.45
N TYR A 54 -7.73 10.17 13.23
CA TYR A 54 -8.80 10.19 14.22
C TYR A 54 -9.84 11.22 13.83
N GLN A 55 -11.11 10.80 13.73
CA GLN A 55 -12.22 11.65 13.27
C GLN A 55 -11.95 12.36 11.93
N GLY A 56 -11.22 11.69 11.04
CA GLY A 56 -10.82 12.20 9.74
C GLY A 56 -9.65 13.18 9.75
N GLN A 57 -9.07 13.51 10.91
CA GLN A 57 -7.90 14.38 11.04
C GLN A 57 -6.63 13.57 11.31
N PRO A 58 -5.49 13.93 10.69
CA PRO A 58 -4.23 13.25 10.95
C PRO A 58 -3.52 13.86 12.16
N HIS A 59 -2.98 12.99 13.02
CA HIS A 59 -2.09 13.35 14.14
C HIS A 59 -0.76 12.64 13.96
N TYR A 60 0.35 13.38 14.02
CA TYR A 60 1.69 12.89 13.68
C TYR A 60 2.58 12.77 14.90
N PHE A 61 3.33 11.68 14.97
CA PHE A 61 4.27 11.38 16.04
C PHE A 61 5.57 10.87 15.41
N THR A 62 6.71 11.44 15.80
CA THR A 62 8.02 11.01 15.30
C THR A 62 8.95 10.65 16.45
N PHE A 63 9.78 9.65 16.22
CA PHE A 63 10.66 9.08 17.21
C PHE A 63 12.03 8.76 16.58
N GLY A 64 13.09 8.95 17.34
CA GLY A 64 14.44 8.51 16.97
C GLY A 64 15.02 9.24 15.76
N LYS A 65 15.82 8.52 14.96
CA LYS A 65 16.71 9.08 13.94
C LYS A 65 16.44 8.49 12.55
N ALA A 66 16.39 9.37 11.55
CA ALA A 66 16.39 9.02 10.14
C ALA A 66 17.80 8.65 9.64
N ASP A 67 18.83 9.21 10.28
CA ASP A 67 20.23 8.85 10.09
C ASP A 67 20.93 8.84 11.46
N VAL A 68 21.33 7.65 11.89
CA VAL A 68 22.03 7.41 13.16
C VAL A 68 23.41 8.05 13.17
N ALA A 69 24.16 7.95 12.06
CA ALA A 69 25.54 8.42 11.97
C ALA A 69 25.58 9.96 11.93
N ALA A 70 24.68 10.58 11.17
CA ALA A 70 24.55 12.04 11.10
C ALA A 70 23.73 12.65 12.24
N ASN A 71 23.27 11.83 13.21
CA ASN A 71 22.38 12.25 14.29
C ASN A 71 21.12 13.00 13.79
N LYS A 72 20.59 12.62 12.64
CA LYS A 72 19.45 13.29 12.01
C LYS A 72 18.13 12.76 12.58
N PRO A 73 17.25 13.61 13.14
CA PRO A 73 15.98 13.17 13.68
C PRO A 73 15.00 12.74 12.58
N VAL A 74 14.08 11.85 12.91
CA VAL A 74 12.88 11.64 12.09
C VAL A 74 11.96 12.85 12.23
N THR A 75 11.51 13.38 11.10
CA THR A 75 10.52 14.46 11.00
C THR A 75 9.34 14.01 10.13
N PRO A 76 8.21 14.73 10.14
CA PRO A 76 7.10 14.42 9.24
C PRO A 76 7.48 14.46 7.74
N GLN A 77 8.58 15.12 7.38
CA GLN A 77 9.12 15.22 6.01
C GLN A 77 10.09 14.09 5.66
N THR A 78 10.42 13.20 6.61
CA THR A 78 11.33 12.08 6.36
C THR A 78 10.69 11.07 5.40
N LEU A 79 11.37 10.76 4.31
CA LEU A 79 10.97 9.72 3.36
C LEU A 79 11.39 8.35 3.88
N PHE A 80 10.43 7.43 3.90
CA PHE A 80 10.66 6.02 4.20
C PHE A 80 10.34 5.15 2.99
N GLU A 81 11.11 4.08 2.81
CA GLU A 81 10.78 3.02 1.86
C GLU A 81 9.53 2.27 2.32
N LEU A 82 8.49 2.27 1.50
CA LEU A 82 7.21 1.66 1.86
C LEU A 82 7.21 0.14 1.66
N GLY A 83 8.18 -0.37 0.91
CA GLY A 83 8.21 -1.77 0.49
C GLY A 83 6.87 -2.16 -0.13
N SER A 84 6.31 -3.29 0.29
CA SER A 84 5.09 -3.85 -0.30
C SER A 84 3.80 -3.04 -0.08
N ILE A 85 3.80 -1.98 0.74
CA ILE A 85 2.68 -1.02 0.75
C ILE A 85 2.54 -0.36 -0.64
N SER A 86 3.62 -0.24 -1.42
CA SER A 86 3.61 0.24 -2.82
C SER A 86 2.53 -0.43 -3.68
N LYS A 87 2.21 -1.71 -3.42
CA LYS A 87 1.19 -2.47 -4.15
C LYS A 87 -0.22 -1.89 -4.01
N THR A 88 -0.51 -1.16 -2.94
CA THR A 88 -1.80 -0.48 -2.81
C THR A 88 -1.90 0.66 -3.83
N PHE A 89 -0.79 1.35 -4.10
CA PHE A 89 -0.72 2.37 -5.15
C PHE A 89 -0.87 1.73 -6.53
N THR A 90 -0.15 0.62 -6.79
CA THR A 90 -0.28 -0.15 -8.04
C THR A 90 -1.72 -0.65 -8.27
N GLY A 91 -2.37 -1.17 -7.23
CA GLY A 91 -3.76 -1.60 -7.30
C GLY A 91 -4.72 -0.46 -7.63
N VAL A 92 -4.52 0.71 -7.00
CA VAL A 92 -5.31 1.92 -7.29
C VAL A 92 -5.06 2.47 -8.68
N LEU A 93 -3.80 2.49 -9.16
CA LEU A 93 -3.47 2.90 -10.52
C LEU A 93 -4.12 1.97 -11.56
N GLY A 94 -4.10 0.66 -11.32
CA GLY A 94 -4.83 -0.31 -12.14
C GLY A 94 -6.35 -0.09 -12.09
N GLY A 95 -6.91 0.23 -10.93
CA GLY A 95 -8.32 0.62 -10.77
C GLY A 95 -8.68 1.87 -11.58
N ASP A 96 -7.81 2.89 -11.57
CA ASP A 96 -7.96 4.10 -12.39
C ASP A 96 -7.90 3.77 -13.89
N ALA A 97 -6.99 2.89 -14.33
CA ALA A 97 -6.93 2.42 -15.71
C ALA A 97 -8.21 1.66 -16.15
N ILE A 98 -8.80 0.87 -15.25
CA ILE A 98 -10.11 0.24 -15.49
C ILE A 98 -11.20 1.30 -15.65
N ALA A 99 -11.26 2.28 -14.74
CA ALA A 99 -12.25 3.35 -14.78
C ALA A 99 -12.11 4.25 -16.02
N ARG A 100 -10.90 4.32 -16.61
CA ARG A 100 -10.65 4.97 -17.91
C ARG A 100 -11.05 4.13 -19.12
N GLY A 101 -11.41 2.86 -18.93
CA GLY A 101 -11.69 1.92 -20.01
C GLY A 101 -10.44 1.44 -20.76
N GLU A 102 -9.25 1.62 -20.19
CA GLU A 102 -7.98 1.23 -20.80
C GLU A 102 -7.72 -0.28 -20.65
N ILE A 103 -8.16 -0.84 -19.52
CA ILE A 103 -8.05 -2.28 -19.24
C ILE A 103 -9.34 -2.87 -18.65
N ALA A 104 -9.53 -4.17 -18.77
CA ALA A 104 -10.49 -4.92 -17.97
C ALA A 104 -9.81 -6.08 -17.21
N LEU A 105 -10.26 -6.37 -15.99
CA LEU A 105 -9.71 -7.47 -15.20
C LEU A 105 -9.92 -8.85 -15.83
N GLY A 106 -10.98 -9.00 -16.64
CA GLY A 106 -11.26 -10.23 -17.39
C GLY A 106 -10.44 -10.38 -18.67
N ASP A 107 -9.66 -9.37 -19.08
CA ASP A 107 -8.87 -9.46 -20.30
C ASP A 107 -7.71 -10.47 -20.15
N PRO A 108 -7.39 -11.22 -21.22
CA PRO A 108 -6.19 -12.05 -21.25
C PRO A 108 -4.93 -11.19 -21.10
N VAL A 109 -3.95 -11.67 -20.34
CA VAL A 109 -2.66 -10.98 -20.17
C VAL A 109 -1.97 -10.70 -21.52
N ALA A 110 -2.05 -11.65 -22.45
CA ALA A 110 -1.47 -11.53 -23.80
C ALA A 110 -2.04 -10.36 -24.63
N LYS A 111 -3.20 -9.80 -24.28
CA LYS A 111 -3.74 -8.57 -24.90
C LYS A 111 -2.80 -7.37 -24.69
N TYR A 112 -2.14 -7.31 -23.53
CA TYR A 112 -1.24 -6.20 -23.15
C TYR A 112 0.23 -6.57 -23.31
N TRP A 113 0.54 -7.84 -23.55
CA TRP A 113 1.89 -8.27 -23.90
C TRP A 113 1.84 -9.34 -25.00
N PRO A 114 1.65 -8.95 -26.27
CA PRO A 114 1.50 -9.89 -27.38
C PRO A 114 2.69 -10.84 -27.58
N GLU A 115 3.89 -10.43 -27.17
CA GLU A 115 5.11 -11.22 -27.19
C GLU A 115 5.10 -12.38 -26.18
N LEU A 116 4.20 -12.35 -25.19
CA LEU A 116 3.99 -13.41 -24.20
C LEU A 116 3.09 -14.51 -24.78
N THR A 117 3.68 -15.32 -25.66
CA THR A 117 2.99 -16.32 -26.49
C THR A 117 2.89 -17.72 -25.88
N GLY A 118 3.49 -17.95 -24.70
CA GLY A 118 3.47 -19.24 -24.02
C GLY A 118 2.05 -19.74 -23.77
N LYS A 119 1.78 -21.03 -24.07
CA LYS A 119 0.43 -21.63 -23.96
C LYS A 119 -0.14 -21.52 -22.54
N GLN A 120 0.72 -21.54 -21.52
CA GLN A 120 0.34 -21.39 -20.12
C GLN A 120 -0.32 -20.03 -19.80
N TRP A 121 -0.13 -19.01 -20.65
CA TRP A 121 -0.71 -17.68 -20.48
C TRP A 121 -2.10 -17.53 -21.09
N GLN A 122 -2.59 -18.49 -21.88
CA GLN A 122 -3.87 -18.39 -22.60
C GLN A 122 -5.09 -18.23 -21.68
N SER A 123 -5.05 -18.88 -20.50
CA SER A 123 -6.11 -18.84 -19.51
C SER A 123 -5.90 -17.79 -18.40
N ILE A 124 -4.75 -17.12 -18.36
CA ILE A 124 -4.43 -16.15 -17.31
C ILE A 124 -5.02 -14.78 -17.68
N ARG A 125 -5.73 -14.17 -16.74
CA ARG A 125 -6.35 -12.85 -16.88
C ARG A 125 -5.59 -11.78 -16.08
N MET A 126 -5.87 -10.51 -16.37
CA MET A 126 -5.34 -9.39 -15.58
C MET A 126 -5.73 -9.50 -14.10
N LEU A 127 -6.92 -10.02 -13.80
CA LEU A 127 -7.36 -10.32 -12.44
C LEU A 127 -6.38 -11.23 -11.70
N ASP A 128 -5.93 -12.31 -12.36
CA ASP A 128 -5.08 -13.31 -11.73
C ASP A 128 -3.71 -12.75 -11.34
N LEU A 129 -3.18 -11.84 -12.15
CA LEU A 129 -1.95 -11.12 -11.84
C LEU A 129 -2.13 -10.19 -10.64
N ALA A 130 -3.23 -9.42 -10.64
CA ALA A 130 -3.53 -8.43 -9.61
C ALA A 130 -3.80 -9.04 -8.23
N THR A 131 -4.28 -10.29 -8.18
CA THR A 131 -4.73 -10.96 -6.95
C THR A 131 -3.88 -12.17 -6.56
N TYR A 132 -2.77 -12.40 -7.26
CA TYR A 132 -1.81 -13.49 -7.06
C TYR A 132 -2.39 -14.89 -7.28
N THR A 133 -3.36 -15.02 -8.19
CA THR A 133 -4.02 -16.29 -8.53
C THR A 133 -3.63 -16.83 -9.90
N ALA A 134 -2.52 -16.35 -10.48
CA ALA A 134 -2.04 -16.83 -11.79
C ALA A 134 -1.59 -18.30 -11.82
N GLY A 135 -1.50 -18.96 -10.66
CA GLY A 135 -1.10 -20.38 -10.58
C GLY A 135 0.34 -20.61 -10.13
N GLY A 136 0.86 -19.80 -9.19
CA GLY A 136 2.17 -20.02 -8.60
C GLY A 136 3.31 -19.23 -9.24
N LEU A 137 3.05 -17.98 -9.62
CA LEU A 137 4.13 -17.03 -9.89
C LEU A 137 5.00 -16.84 -8.62
N PRO A 138 6.34 -16.77 -8.74
CA PRO A 138 7.22 -16.79 -7.57
C PRO A 138 7.16 -15.49 -6.77
N LEU A 139 7.47 -15.57 -5.47
CA LEU A 139 7.46 -14.43 -4.56
C LEU A 139 8.27 -13.24 -5.10
N GLN A 140 9.43 -13.52 -5.70
CA GLN A 140 10.36 -12.54 -6.23
C GLN A 140 10.68 -12.85 -7.70
N VAL A 141 10.95 -11.81 -8.48
CA VAL A 141 11.68 -11.99 -9.74
C VAL A 141 13.13 -12.39 -9.40
N PRO A 142 13.74 -13.35 -10.12
CA PRO A 142 15.15 -13.70 -9.95
C PRO A 142 16.08 -12.49 -10.17
N ASP A 143 17.20 -12.43 -9.45
CA ASP A 143 18.05 -11.23 -9.40
C ASP A 143 18.78 -10.97 -10.72
N GLU A 144 18.96 -12.01 -11.54
CA GLU A 144 19.60 -11.97 -12.85
C GLU A 144 18.70 -11.32 -13.91
N VAL A 145 17.40 -11.20 -13.65
CA VAL A 145 16.45 -10.56 -14.57
C VAL A 145 16.54 -9.06 -14.41
N LYS A 146 17.15 -8.38 -15.40
CA LYS A 146 17.34 -6.91 -15.37
C LYS A 146 16.68 -6.21 -16.55
N SER A 147 16.80 -6.76 -17.75
CA SER A 147 16.27 -6.13 -18.96
C SER A 147 14.86 -6.58 -19.31
N SER A 148 14.18 -5.84 -20.19
CA SER A 148 12.86 -6.21 -20.70
C SER A 148 12.87 -7.57 -21.43
N SER A 149 13.98 -7.93 -22.09
CA SER A 149 14.12 -9.22 -22.78
C SER A 149 14.33 -10.37 -21.80
N ASP A 150 15.06 -10.15 -20.69
CA ASP A 150 15.18 -11.12 -19.61
C ASP A 150 13.83 -11.33 -18.91
N LEU A 151 13.07 -10.26 -18.71
CA LEU A 151 11.76 -10.32 -18.07
C LEU A 151 10.75 -11.09 -18.95
N LEU A 152 10.76 -10.83 -20.26
CA LEU A 152 9.98 -11.63 -21.20
C LEU A 152 10.39 -13.11 -21.15
N ARG A 153 11.70 -13.41 -21.17
CA ARG A 153 12.22 -14.79 -21.09
C ARG A 153 11.79 -15.47 -19.79
N PHE A 154 11.85 -14.76 -18.66
CA PHE A 154 11.40 -15.24 -17.36
C PHE A 154 9.93 -15.65 -17.38
N TYR A 155 9.03 -14.78 -17.84
CA TYR A 155 7.60 -15.09 -17.92
C TYR A 155 7.27 -16.15 -18.98
N GLN A 156 7.98 -16.17 -20.11
CA GLN A 156 7.79 -17.19 -21.15
C GLN A 156 8.19 -18.59 -20.68
N ASN A 157 9.22 -18.70 -19.84
CA ASN A 157 9.72 -19.98 -19.33
C ASN A 157 9.03 -20.43 -18.04
N TRP A 158 8.32 -19.55 -17.34
CA TRP A 158 7.56 -19.91 -16.16
C TRP A 158 6.45 -20.92 -16.50
N GLN A 159 6.28 -21.92 -15.63
CA GLN A 159 5.21 -22.93 -15.70
C GLN A 159 4.34 -22.86 -14.44
N PRO A 160 3.01 -22.91 -14.56
CA PRO A 160 2.11 -22.85 -13.42
C PRO A 160 2.20 -24.12 -12.57
N ALA A 161 2.17 -23.95 -11.25
CA ALA A 161 2.00 -25.02 -10.27
C ALA A 161 0.53 -25.45 -10.13
N TRP A 162 -0.40 -24.53 -10.40
CA TRP A 162 -1.85 -24.76 -10.30
C TRP A 162 -2.60 -24.06 -11.44
N ALA A 163 -3.84 -24.46 -11.69
CA ALA A 163 -4.69 -23.74 -12.64
C ALA A 163 -4.94 -22.29 -12.17
N PRO A 164 -5.03 -21.31 -13.09
CA PRO A 164 -5.35 -19.93 -12.72
C PRO A 164 -6.68 -19.82 -11.96
N GLY A 165 -6.78 -18.88 -11.04
CA GLY A 165 -7.96 -18.64 -10.20
C GLY A 165 -8.16 -19.66 -9.06
N THR A 166 -7.31 -20.68 -8.91
CA THR A 166 -7.53 -21.76 -7.93
C THR A 166 -6.76 -21.58 -6.61
N GLN A 167 -5.57 -20.98 -6.65
CA GLN A 167 -4.69 -20.82 -5.49
C GLN A 167 -4.11 -19.41 -5.44
N ARG A 168 -4.11 -18.80 -4.25
CA ARG A 168 -3.48 -17.50 -4.00
C ARG A 168 -2.07 -17.70 -3.44
N LEU A 169 -1.05 -17.25 -4.18
CA LEU A 169 0.34 -17.24 -3.72
C LEU A 169 0.92 -15.83 -3.87
N TYR A 170 1.06 -15.09 -2.76
CA TYR A 170 1.57 -13.72 -2.76
C TYR A 170 2.90 -13.58 -3.52
N ALA A 171 2.96 -12.67 -4.50
CA ALA A 171 4.08 -12.59 -5.44
C ALA A 171 4.31 -11.19 -6.01
N ASN A 172 5.55 -10.69 -5.88
CA ASN A 172 6.01 -9.46 -6.54
C ASN A 172 5.96 -9.62 -8.07
N SER A 173 6.35 -10.79 -8.59
CA SER A 173 6.30 -11.08 -10.03
C SER A 173 4.87 -11.08 -10.60
N SER A 174 3.85 -11.28 -9.76
CA SER A 174 2.44 -11.27 -10.20
C SER A 174 1.90 -9.85 -10.28
N ILE A 175 1.80 -9.15 -9.14
CA ILE A 175 1.23 -7.80 -9.13
C ILE A 175 2.15 -6.75 -9.77
N GLY A 176 3.46 -7.00 -9.77
CA GLY A 176 4.42 -6.19 -10.50
C GLY A 176 4.14 -6.24 -12.00
N LEU A 177 3.90 -7.43 -12.54
CA LEU A 177 3.51 -7.58 -13.94
C LEU A 177 2.15 -6.92 -14.23
N PHE A 178 1.18 -7.08 -13.33
CA PHE A 178 -0.10 -6.37 -13.45
C PHE A 178 0.11 -4.85 -13.60
N GLY A 179 0.90 -4.23 -12.73
CA GLY A 179 1.19 -2.80 -12.78
C GLY A 179 1.83 -2.36 -14.10
N ALA A 180 2.86 -3.09 -14.54
CA ALA A 180 3.57 -2.80 -15.77
C ALA A 180 2.66 -2.90 -17.01
N LEU A 181 1.73 -3.87 -17.03
CA LEU A 181 0.80 -4.05 -18.15
C LEU A 181 -0.39 -3.08 -18.09
N ALA A 182 -0.85 -2.72 -16.89
CA ALA A 182 -2.00 -1.83 -16.70
C ALA A 182 -1.80 -0.43 -17.30
N VAL A 183 -0.55 0.04 -17.35
CA VAL A 183 -0.22 1.37 -17.87
C VAL A 183 0.05 1.39 -19.37
N LYS A 184 0.28 0.24 -20.01
CA LYS A 184 0.65 0.18 -21.44
C LYS A 184 -0.33 0.90 -22.37
N PRO A 185 -1.67 0.77 -22.24
CA PRO A 185 -2.61 1.47 -23.13
C PRO A 185 -2.51 3.00 -23.06
N SER A 186 -2.03 3.55 -21.94
CA SER A 186 -1.84 5.00 -21.78
C SER A 186 -0.65 5.57 -22.53
N GLY A 187 0.31 4.73 -22.93
CA GLY A 187 1.60 5.14 -23.48
C GLY A 187 2.58 5.74 -22.48
N LEU A 188 2.21 5.84 -21.19
CA LEU A 188 3.08 6.36 -20.12
C LEU A 188 3.97 5.26 -19.54
N SER A 189 5.12 5.65 -19.00
CA SER A 189 5.84 4.76 -18.07
C SER A 189 5.03 4.56 -16.79
N PHE A 190 5.31 3.49 -16.04
CA PHE A 190 4.64 3.25 -14.76
C PHE A 190 4.81 4.41 -13.78
N GLU A 191 6.03 4.97 -13.69
CA GLU A 191 6.30 6.12 -12.83
C GLU A 191 5.54 7.37 -13.27
N GLN A 192 5.49 7.67 -14.56
CA GLN A 192 4.73 8.81 -15.09
C GLN A 192 3.22 8.64 -14.83
N ALA A 193 2.68 7.45 -15.06
CA ALA A 193 1.28 7.15 -14.78
C ALA A 193 0.97 7.30 -13.30
N MET A 194 1.82 6.77 -12.41
CA MET A 194 1.65 6.91 -10.97
C MET A 194 1.70 8.38 -10.51
N GLN A 195 2.68 9.14 -11.01
CA GLN A 195 2.84 10.55 -10.68
C GLN A 195 1.60 11.37 -11.09
N THR A 196 1.16 11.21 -12.34
CA THR A 196 0.12 12.07 -12.93
C THR A 196 -1.31 11.64 -12.62
N ARG A 197 -1.54 10.34 -12.38
CA ARG A 197 -2.88 9.79 -12.16
C ARG A 197 -3.19 9.52 -10.69
N VAL A 198 -2.18 9.41 -9.82
CA VAL A 198 -2.38 9.08 -8.40
C VAL A 198 -1.74 10.13 -7.49
N PHE A 199 -0.44 10.35 -7.58
CA PHE A 199 0.26 11.21 -6.62
C PHE A 199 -0.18 12.67 -6.72
N GLN A 200 -0.16 13.25 -7.92
CA GLN A 200 -0.56 14.65 -8.12
C GLN A 200 -2.04 14.92 -7.78
N PRO A 201 -3.03 14.14 -8.26
CA PRO A 201 -4.43 14.35 -7.90
C PRO A 201 -4.70 14.26 -6.40
N LEU A 202 -4.04 13.34 -5.71
CA LEU A 202 -4.16 13.19 -4.26
C LEU A 202 -3.25 14.13 -3.47
N LYS A 203 -2.53 15.04 -4.15
CA LYS A 203 -1.59 15.99 -3.54
C LYS A 203 -0.53 15.30 -2.67
N LEU A 204 0.00 14.17 -3.13
CA LEU A 204 1.11 13.47 -2.50
C LEU A 204 2.43 14.04 -3.05
N THR A 205 2.80 15.23 -2.57
CA THR A 205 3.90 16.02 -3.14
C THR A 205 5.29 15.58 -2.67
N HIS A 206 5.38 14.69 -1.70
CA HIS A 206 6.61 14.10 -1.18
C HIS A 206 6.51 12.56 -1.22
N THR A 207 5.99 12.04 -2.33
CA THR A 207 5.88 10.61 -2.61
C THR A 207 6.50 10.33 -3.98
N TRP A 208 7.43 9.38 -4.01
CA TRP A 208 8.33 9.16 -5.15
C TRP A 208 8.54 7.68 -5.40
N ILE A 209 8.75 7.29 -6.66
CA ILE A 209 9.33 5.99 -7.01
C ILE A 209 10.86 6.16 -7.03
N ASN A 210 11.36 7.10 -7.83
CA ASN A 210 12.73 7.56 -7.80
C ASN A 210 12.84 8.86 -6.99
N VAL A 211 13.58 8.84 -5.89
CA VAL A 211 13.78 10.03 -5.03
C VAL A 211 14.66 11.03 -5.78
N PRO A 212 14.19 12.27 -6.05
CA PRO A 212 15.00 13.27 -6.72
C PRO A 212 16.08 13.83 -5.79
N SER A 213 17.18 14.35 -6.35
CA SER A 213 18.31 14.84 -5.54
C SER A 213 17.97 15.98 -4.56
N ALA A 214 16.92 16.76 -4.84
CA ALA A 214 16.43 17.77 -3.91
C ALA A 214 15.84 17.17 -2.60
N GLU A 215 15.38 15.93 -2.66
CA GLU A 215 14.75 15.18 -1.58
C GLU A 215 15.67 14.13 -0.94
N GLU A 216 16.86 13.86 -1.51
CA GLU A 216 17.84 12.93 -0.92
C GLU A 216 18.17 13.27 0.52
N LYS A 217 18.25 14.56 0.85
CA LYS A 217 18.44 15.01 2.24
C LYS A 217 17.35 14.46 3.16
N ASN A 218 16.11 14.30 2.69
CA ASN A 218 14.98 13.83 3.50
C ASN A 218 14.84 12.31 3.51
N TYR A 219 15.65 11.58 2.74
CA TYR A 219 15.59 10.14 2.64
C TYR A 219 16.27 9.47 3.83
N ALA A 220 15.49 8.80 4.69
CA ALA A 220 16.03 8.02 5.78
C ALA A 220 16.90 6.86 5.28
N TRP A 221 17.93 6.52 6.05
CA TRP A 221 18.60 5.24 5.89
C TRP A 221 17.77 4.12 6.51
N GLY A 222 17.61 3.01 5.78
CA GLY A 222 17.23 1.75 6.39
C GLY A 222 18.38 1.17 7.20
N TYR A 223 18.10 0.35 8.20
CA TYR A 223 19.13 -0.32 8.99
C TYR A 223 18.90 -1.83 9.00
N ARG A 224 19.86 -2.57 8.46
CA ARG A 224 19.86 -4.04 8.44
C ARG A 224 21.16 -4.54 9.05
N GLU A 225 21.07 -5.33 10.11
CA GLU A 225 22.24 -5.83 10.86
C GLU A 225 23.20 -4.67 11.26
N GLY A 226 22.63 -3.53 11.64
CA GLY A 226 23.37 -2.33 12.03
C GLY A 226 23.97 -1.51 10.88
N LYS A 227 23.84 -1.97 9.62
CA LYS A 227 24.36 -1.26 8.44
C LYS A 227 23.28 -0.39 7.81
N ALA A 228 23.66 0.83 7.43
CA ALA A 228 22.82 1.72 6.65
C ALA A 228 22.63 1.16 5.24
N VAL A 229 21.38 1.08 4.78
CA VAL A 229 21.01 0.52 3.48
C VAL A 229 19.86 1.30 2.86
N HIS A 230 19.82 1.31 1.52
CA HIS A 230 18.65 1.63 0.71
C HIS A 230 18.31 0.43 -0.17
N VAL A 231 17.09 0.37 -0.66
CA VAL A 231 16.64 -0.67 -1.59
C VAL A 231 17.48 -0.67 -2.86
N SER A 232 17.97 -1.84 -3.24
CA SER A 232 18.67 -2.07 -4.50
C SER A 232 17.70 -2.13 -5.69
N PRO A 233 18.08 -1.63 -6.89
CA PRO A 233 17.25 -1.76 -8.09
C PRO A 233 16.96 -3.22 -8.46
N GLY A 234 15.72 -3.48 -8.89
CA GLY A 234 15.25 -4.82 -9.25
C GLY A 234 14.17 -4.80 -10.31
N ALA A 235 14.01 -5.90 -11.05
CA ALA A 235 12.93 -6.00 -12.02
C ALA A 235 11.57 -5.86 -11.32
N LEU A 236 10.74 -4.97 -11.86
CA LEU A 236 9.40 -4.63 -11.34
C LEU A 236 9.42 -4.05 -9.91
N ASP A 237 10.52 -3.39 -9.54
CA ASP A 237 10.65 -2.74 -8.23
C ASP A 237 9.59 -1.64 -8.03
N ALA A 238 9.45 -0.70 -8.97
CA ALA A 238 8.48 0.38 -8.94
C ALA A 238 7.06 -0.12 -8.70
N GLU A 239 6.66 -1.17 -9.42
CA GLU A 239 5.31 -1.74 -9.38
C GLU A 239 5.04 -2.56 -8.12
N ALA A 240 6.06 -3.16 -7.51
CA ALA A 240 5.88 -4.09 -6.40
C ALA A 240 6.31 -3.55 -5.03
N TYR A 241 7.35 -2.72 -4.94
CA TYR A 241 7.91 -2.28 -3.66
C TYR A 241 8.66 -0.93 -3.68
N GLY A 242 8.60 -0.19 -4.78
CA GLY A 242 9.50 0.92 -5.05
C GLY A 242 9.06 2.30 -4.57
N VAL A 243 7.92 2.47 -3.90
CA VAL A 243 7.46 3.78 -3.44
C VAL A 243 8.17 4.19 -2.14
N LYS A 244 8.56 5.46 -2.07
CA LYS A 244 9.07 6.16 -0.89
C LYS A 244 8.15 7.33 -0.60
N SER A 245 7.78 7.52 0.66
CA SER A 245 6.81 8.56 1.03
C SER A 245 7.05 9.06 2.44
N THR A 246 6.50 10.23 2.74
CA THR A 246 6.47 10.82 4.07
C THR A 246 5.26 10.35 4.86
N ILE A 247 5.28 10.55 6.18
CA ILE A 247 4.13 10.19 7.01
C ILE A 247 2.91 11.10 6.73
N GLU A 248 3.13 12.35 6.31
CA GLU A 248 2.07 13.29 5.93
C GLU A 248 1.36 12.84 4.66
N ASP A 249 2.10 12.42 3.64
CA ASP A 249 1.54 11.89 2.41
C ASP A 249 0.88 10.52 2.63
N MET A 250 1.47 9.66 3.46
CA MET A 250 0.83 8.39 3.81
C MET A 250 -0.47 8.58 4.61
N ALA A 251 -0.54 9.59 5.48
CA ALA A 251 -1.79 9.97 6.16
C ALA A 251 -2.85 10.42 5.14
N ARG A 252 -2.46 11.25 4.16
CA ARG A 252 -3.34 11.68 3.07
C ARG A 252 -3.80 10.51 2.21
N TRP A 253 -2.90 9.58 1.89
CA TRP A 253 -3.23 8.34 1.21
C TRP A 253 -4.28 7.51 1.96
N VAL A 254 -4.13 7.35 3.28
CA VAL A 254 -5.12 6.66 4.12
C VAL A 254 -6.46 7.40 4.11
N GLN A 255 -6.47 8.73 4.26
CA GLN A 255 -7.70 9.53 4.19
C GLN A 255 -8.41 9.37 2.84
N SER A 256 -7.66 9.42 1.73
CA SER A 256 -8.19 9.20 0.37
C SER A 256 -8.79 7.80 0.16
N ASN A 257 -8.32 6.79 0.90
CA ASN A 257 -8.89 5.44 0.84
C ASN A 257 -10.04 5.24 1.85
N LEU A 258 -10.07 5.98 2.95
CA LEU A 258 -11.21 5.98 3.89
C LEU A 258 -12.43 6.72 3.34
N LYS A 259 -12.20 7.78 2.55
CA LYS A 259 -13.26 8.62 1.95
C LYS A 259 -13.01 8.87 0.46
N PRO A 260 -13.10 7.83 -0.40
CA PRO A 260 -12.85 7.99 -1.82
C PRO A 260 -13.84 8.95 -2.50
N LEU A 261 -15.05 9.11 -1.95
CA LEU A 261 -16.07 10.03 -2.46
C LEU A 261 -15.66 11.52 -2.37
N ASP A 262 -14.66 11.85 -1.55
CA ASP A 262 -14.11 13.21 -1.44
C ASP A 262 -13.07 13.53 -2.54
N ILE A 263 -12.69 12.54 -3.36
CA ILE A 263 -11.73 12.71 -4.47
C ILE A 263 -12.44 13.33 -5.68
N THR A 264 -11.88 14.40 -6.22
CA THR A 264 -12.46 15.15 -7.36
C THR A 264 -12.30 14.42 -8.69
N GLU A 265 -11.19 13.72 -8.90
CA GLU A 265 -10.93 12.99 -10.15
C GLU A 265 -11.79 11.73 -10.23
N LYS A 266 -12.80 11.76 -11.09
CA LYS A 266 -13.83 10.71 -11.20
C LYS A 266 -13.29 9.30 -11.42
N THR A 267 -12.28 9.12 -12.26
CA THR A 267 -11.70 7.78 -12.53
C THR A 267 -10.95 7.26 -11.30
N LEU A 268 -10.24 8.16 -10.62
CA LEU A 268 -9.51 7.85 -9.39
C LEU A 268 -10.45 7.63 -8.21
N GLN A 269 -11.61 8.28 -8.16
CA GLN A 269 -12.69 8.01 -7.21
C GLN A 269 -13.38 6.65 -7.50
N ALA A 270 -13.72 6.38 -8.76
CA ALA A 270 -14.49 5.21 -9.20
C ALA A 270 -13.75 3.88 -9.06
N ARG A 271 -12.44 3.92 -8.76
CA ARG A 271 -11.60 2.75 -8.47
C ARG A 271 -12.18 1.78 -7.43
N ASP A 272 -13.09 2.28 -6.58
CA ASP A 272 -13.69 1.51 -5.48
C ASP A 272 -14.90 0.66 -5.89
N THR A 273 -15.48 0.85 -7.08
CA THR A 273 -16.51 -0.09 -7.59
C THR A 273 -15.97 -1.50 -7.81
N THR A 274 -14.65 -1.64 -7.94
CA THR A 274 -14.02 -2.95 -7.92
C THR A 274 -13.62 -3.41 -6.53
N GLY A 275 -13.21 -2.55 -5.58
CA GLY A 275 -12.87 -2.88 -4.16
C GLY A 275 -11.88 -4.05 -3.91
N THR A 276 -11.54 -4.78 -4.96
CA THR A 276 -11.10 -6.18 -4.90
C THR A 276 -9.58 -6.22 -5.05
N ILE A 277 -8.97 -5.33 -5.84
CA ILE A 277 -7.53 -5.38 -6.08
C ILE A 277 -6.74 -4.92 -4.85
N SER A 278 -6.99 -3.72 -4.31
CA SER A 278 -6.24 -3.20 -3.16
C SER A 278 -6.46 -4.01 -1.88
N LEU A 279 -7.67 -4.55 -1.66
CA LEU A 279 -7.98 -5.39 -0.49
C LEU A 279 -7.46 -6.83 -0.65
N LEU A 280 -7.50 -7.43 -1.84
CA LEU A 280 -6.93 -8.78 -2.06
C LEU A 280 -5.41 -8.77 -2.16
N ALA A 281 -4.80 -7.65 -2.57
CA ALA A 281 -3.35 -7.48 -2.60
C ALA A 281 -2.69 -7.75 -1.23
N ASN A 282 -3.39 -7.47 -0.12
CA ASN A 282 -2.85 -7.59 1.23
C ASN A 282 -3.58 -8.59 2.16
N ARG A 283 -4.69 -9.22 1.75
CA ARG A 283 -5.32 -10.26 2.59
C ARG A 283 -4.45 -11.51 2.70
N ARG A 284 -3.90 -11.77 3.89
CA ARG A 284 -3.36 -13.09 4.26
C ARG A 284 -4.54 -14.06 4.42
N TYR A 285 -4.64 -15.07 3.57
CA TYR A 285 -5.18 -16.36 3.99
C TYR A 285 -3.99 -17.29 4.13
N VAL A 286 -3.62 -17.58 5.38
CA VAL A 286 -2.71 -18.66 5.72
C VAL A 286 -3.58 -19.70 6.42
N SER A 287 -4.04 -20.70 5.69
CA SER A 287 -4.51 -21.96 6.28
C SER A 287 -3.45 -23.01 6.03
N GLY A 288 -2.53 -23.13 6.97
CA GLY A 288 -1.51 -24.17 7.03
C GLY A 288 -0.65 -23.98 8.29
N PRO A 289 -0.51 -24.99 9.16
CA PRO A 289 0.30 -24.86 10.36
C PRO A 289 1.78 -24.87 9.95
N GLY A 290 2.46 -23.76 10.22
CA GLY A 290 3.91 -23.65 10.13
C GLY A 290 4.41 -23.13 8.80
N LEU A 291 4.54 -21.81 8.69
CA LEU A 291 5.58 -21.13 7.90
C LEU A 291 5.71 -19.71 8.47
N GLY A 292 6.92 -19.36 8.94
CA GLY A 292 7.22 -18.13 9.67
C GLY A 292 7.06 -16.86 8.84
N ASN A 293 7.12 -15.74 9.57
CA ASN A 293 7.01 -14.35 9.09
C ASN A 293 7.67 -14.10 7.72
N ALA A 294 6.85 -14.07 6.66
CA ALA A 294 7.19 -13.38 5.42
C ALA A 294 6.80 -11.90 5.58
N GLY A 295 7.64 -11.16 6.30
CA GLY A 295 7.62 -9.71 6.39
C GLY A 295 9.06 -9.24 6.23
N LEU A 296 9.28 -8.30 5.31
CA LEU A 296 10.60 -7.73 4.97
C LEU A 296 11.54 -8.67 4.20
N ALA A 297 11.13 -9.07 3.00
CA ALA A 297 12.10 -9.43 1.95
C ALA A 297 12.18 -8.28 0.93
N GLY A 298 12.64 -7.11 1.37
CA GLY A 298 13.37 -6.21 0.49
C GLY A 298 14.72 -6.87 0.25
N LYS A 299 15.05 -7.15 -1.01
CA LYS A 299 16.29 -7.84 -1.36
C LYS A 299 17.50 -6.91 -1.14
N SER A 300 18.61 -7.58 -0.85
CA SER A 300 20.00 -7.10 -0.70
C SER A 300 20.42 -6.06 -1.72
#